data_AF-A0A9P1IBX0-F1
#
_entry.id   AF-A0A9P1IBX0-F1
#
_cell.length_a   1.000
_cell.length_b   1.000
_cell.length_c   1.000
_cell.angle_alpha   90.00
_cell.angle_beta   90.00
_cell.angle_gamma   90.00
#
_symmetry.space_group_name_H-M   'P 1'
#
loop_
_entity.id
_entity.type
_entity.pdbx_description
1 polymer ?
#
loop_
_entity_poly.entity_id
_entity_poly.type
_entity_poly.pdbx_seq_one_letter_code
_entity_poly.pdbx_strand_id
1 'polypeptide(L)'
;MRGKIRYQLLDPANRTKPVSHIIFYILLVLVTLFIIFALFQKPKETNKSSNNDPIPYEDVIKELQTEITNRNEMINELQKNFRSVSLKSNLVPIFRRRPETQHIDCGRILRNDKDYIKQFGGDNRVKMVENANLDMSCSHISDRIIPTMNLRSLSAGIAFARIVYTDYELIEDQIRASYHPQNVFCFSIDQKADEKFHQRMKALASCVPNIILLLEEKSVDSSGHNVNRAHYNCLRALVNKPGWNYVILLQNHDMIGKSVYELEKIYQILGGANDVEITPENGRINKKDYLWDTRSLKMFRNESLANATQLDNVMSFAKGAAQGSLSRKAVEWMVETVNLDTVIEQMNSESFGVDEMFIQSLQISSFLEMPGHFTDECLKHNKNTDFISRMSQWNYGDASSCASGVLRHSICLIGIQDIPSIAEFPNIMYNKMMPEFDVTAIDCLGELIYNRTFLNQTDHPLEESYYSNMVNVLYHKHHHEPDYKLDCNPSYKTWQHRKYPI
;
A
#
# COMPACT_ATOMS: atom_id res chain seq x y z
N MET A 1 -16.86 -29.60 36.45
CA MET A 1 -17.26 -30.77 35.62
C MET A 1 -16.42 -30.73 34.36
N ARG A 2 -15.56 -31.74 34.17
CA ARG A 2 -14.62 -31.86 33.05
C ARG A 2 -15.26 -32.68 31.93
N GLY A 3 -15.41 -32.13 30.73
CA GLY A 3 -15.74 -32.86 29.51
C GLY A 3 -14.52 -32.88 28.58
N LYS A 4 -13.78 -34.00 28.58
CA LYS A 4 -12.68 -34.29 27.66
C LYS A 4 -13.28 -34.85 26.36
N ILE A 5 -12.92 -34.27 25.20
CA ILE A 5 -13.10 -34.91 23.91
C ILE A 5 -11.73 -35.40 23.42
N ARG A 6 -11.72 -36.67 23.02
CA ARG A 6 -10.56 -37.54 22.77
C ARG A 6 -10.44 -37.68 21.25
N TYR A 7 -9.37 -37.15 20.66
CA TYR A 7 -9.06 -37.43 19.26
C TYR A 7 -8.38 -38.79 19.16
N GLN A 8 -8.95 -39.68 18.35
CA GLN A 8 -8.35 -40.96 17.96
C GLN A 8 -7.25 -40.71 16.92
N LEU A 9 -6.04 -41.13 17.26
CA LEU A 9 -4.92 -41.32 16.35
C LEU A 9 -5.21 -42.53 15.46
N LEU A 10 -5.08 -42.36 14.14
CA LEU A 10 -5.00 -43.47 13.19
C LEU A 10 -3.54 -43.65 12.76
N ASP A 11 -3.09 -44.89 12.95
CA ASP A 11 -1.78 -45.48 12.68
C ASP A 11 -1.55 -45.65 11.16
N PRO A 12 -0.37 -45.30 10.61
CA PRO A 12 -0.06 -45.48 9.20
C PRO A 12 0.56 -46.87 8.97
N ALA A 13 -0.28 -47.85 8.66
CA ALA A 13 0.19 -49.12 8.14
C ALA A 13 -0.74 -49.70 7.06
N ASN A 14 -0.22 -49.64 5.83
CA ASN A 14 -0.29 -50.69 4.81
C ASN A 14 -1.38 -50.60 3.73
N ARG A 15 -0.91 -50.86 2.49
CA ARG A 15 -1.59 -51.24 1.24
C ARG A 15 -2.27 -50.15 0.42
N THR A 16 -2.17 -50.06 -0.92
CA THR A 16 -1.25 -50.49 -2.01
C THR A 16 -1.85 -49.86 -3.29
N LYS A 17 -1.04 -49.50 -4.28
CA LYS A 17 -1.44 -48.88 -5.58
C LYS A 17 -2.41 -49.74 -6.41
N PRO A 18 -3.01 -49.17 -7.48
CA PRO A 18 -2.42 -49.44 -8.81
C PRO A 18 -2.30 -48.18 -9.69
N VAL A 19 -1.09 -47.90 -10.18
CA VAL A 19 -0.76 -46.80 -11.12
C VAL A 19 -0.59 -47.33 -12.57
N SER A 20 -0.90 -48.59 -12.86
CA SER A 20 -0.58 -49.18 -14.17
C SER A 20 -1.58 -48.88 -15.30
N HIS A 21 -2.82 -48.44 -15.00
CA HIS A 21 -3.83 -48.23 -16.06
C HIS A 21 -3.70 -46.89 -16.77
N ILE A 22 -3.24 -45.84 -16.09
CA ILE A 22 -3.13 -44.49 -16.67
C ILE A 22 -2.00 -44.42 -17.71
N ILE A 23 -0.88 -45.08 -17.43
CA ILE A 23 0.28 -45.11 -18.34
C ILE A 23 -0.05 -45.87 -19.63
N PHE A 24 -0.86 -46.93 -19.55
CA PHE A 24 -1.29 -47.69 -20.72
C PHE A 24 -2.21 -46.85 -21.64
N TYR A 25 -3.14 -46.08 -21.07
CA TYR A 25 -4.01 -45.19 -21.85
C TYR A 25 -3.25 -44.05 -22.52
N ILE A 26 -2.25 -43.47 -21.85
CA ILE A 26 -1.41 -42.41 -22.45
C ILE A 26 -0.60 -42.95 -23.62
N LEU A 27 -0.03 -44.16 -23.50
CA LEU A 27 0.71 -44.78 -24.61
C LEU A 27 -0.20 -45.07 -25.82
N LEU A 28 -1.43 -45.53 -25.58
CA LEU A 28 -2.37 -45.85 -26.66
C LEU A 28 -2.76 -44.59 -27.45
N VAL A 29 -2.99 -43.47 -26.75
CA VAL A 29 -3.33 -42.18 -27.36
C VAL A 29 -2.16 -41.65 -28.22
N LEU A 30 -0.92 -41.75 -27.70
CA LEU A 30 0.26 -41.30 -28.45
C LEU A 30 0.51 -42.14 -29.71
N VAL A 31 0.29 -43.46 -29.66
CA VAL A 31 0.40 -44.33 -30.84
C VAL A 31 -0.68 -44.00 -31.86
N THR A 32 -1.93 -43.74 -31.44
CA THR A 32 -2.99 -43.33 -32.38
C THR A 32 -2.71 -41.98 -33.04
N LEU A 33 -2.17 -41.00 -32.31
CA LEU A 33 -1.79 -39.71 -32.88
C LEU A 33 -0.62 -39.83 -33.87
N PHE A 34 0.34 -40.73 -33.60
CA PHE A 34 1.46 -40.99 -34.51
C PHE A 34 0.99 -41.70 -35.79
N ILE A 35 0.06 -42.65 -35.69
CA ILE A 35 -0.53 -43.33 -36.87
C ILE A 35 -1.35 -42.34 -37.70
N ILE A 36 -2.12 -41.43 -37.07
CA ILE A 36 -2.84 -40.37 -37.79
C ILE A 36 -1.86 -39.44 -38.50
N PHE A 37 -0.79 -39.01 -37.82
CA PHE A 37 0.25 -38.16 -38.44
C PHE A 37 0.94 -38.86 -39.63
N ALA A 38 1.22 -40.17 -39.51
CA ALA A 38 1.80 -40.97 -40.59
C ALA A 38 0.84 -41.19 -41.76
N LEU A 39 -0.48 -41.30 -41.51
CA LEU A 39 -1.50 -41.45 -42.56
C LEU A 39 -1.82 -40.13 -43.28
N PHE A 40 -1.53 -38.97 -42.68
CA PHE A 40 -1.72 -37.65 -43.29
C PHE A 40 -0.50 -37.10 -44.04
N GLN A 41 0.64 -37.81 -44.03
CA GLN A 41 1.74 -37.53 -44.96
C GLN A 41 1.44 -38.17 -46.32
N LYS A 42 0.74 -37.44 -47.19
CA LYS A 42 0.74 -37.79 -48.62
C LYS A 42 2.18 -37.70 -49.16
N PRO A 43 2.68 -38.70 -49.90
CA PRO A 43 3.94 -38.57 -50.60
C PRO A 43 3.80 -37.46 -51.64
N LYS A 44 4.72 -36.50 -51.64
CA LYS A 44 4.92 -35.62 -52.80
C LYS A 44 5.51 -36.50 -53.90
N GLU A 45 4.65 -37.02 -54.78
CA GLU A 45 5.08 -37.60 -56.05
C GLU A 45 5.78 -36.52 -56.86
N THR A 46 7.12 -36.58 -56.90
CA THR A 46 7.92 -35.87 -57.90
C THR A 46 7.87 -36.65 -59.20
N ASN A 47 6.78 -36.47 -59.96
CA ASN A 47 6.78 -36.81 -61.37
C ASN A 47 7.76 -35.88 -62.09
N LYS A 48 8.91 -36.45 -62.47
CA LYS A 48 9.76 -35.95 -63.54
C LYS A 48 8.91 -35.86 -64.81
N SER A 49 8.53 -34.63 -65.18
CA SER A 49 8.28 -34.27 -66.56
C SER A 49 9.34 -33.24 -66.96
N SER A 50 10.10 -33.60 -67.98
CA SER A 50 11.01 -32.71 -68.69
C SER A 50 10.26 -31.51 -69.27
N ASN A 51 10.73 -30.30 -68.98
CA ASN A 51 10.95 -29.22 -69.94
C ASN A 51 11.50 -28.00 -69.18
N ASN A 52 12.79 -27.72 -69.36
CA ASN A 52 13.39 -26.44 -69.00
C ASN A 52 13.05 -25.46 -70.12
N ASP A 53 11.89 -24.82 -70.03
CA ASP A 53 11.62 -23.58 -70.75
C ASP A 53 11.83 -22.40 -69.78
N PRO A 54 12.62 -21.38 -70.14
CA PRO A 54 12.76 -20.18 -69.32
C PRO A 54 11.40 -19.51 -69.12
N ILE A 55 11.02 -19.23 -67.87
CA ILE A 55 9.80 -18.48 -67.56
C ILE A 55 9.87 -17.14 -68.30
N PRO A 56 8.88 -16.80 -69.16
CA PRO A 56 8.86 -15.52 -69.86
C PRO A 56 8.93 -14.38 -68.85
N TYR A 57 9.75 -13.37 -69.14
CA TYR A 57 9.91 -12.19 -68.29
C TYR A 57 8.57 -11.54 -67.91
N GLU A 58 7.57 -11.59 -68.81
CA GLU A 58 6.23 -11.08 -68.56
C GLU A 58 5.49 -11.81 -67.42
N ASP A 59 5.68 -13.12 -67.27
CA ASP A 59 5.03 -13.91 -66.21
C ASP A 59 5.65 -13.60 -64.85
N VAL A 60 6.96 -13.39 -64.79
CA VAL A 60 7.66 -12.94 -63.56
C VAL A 60 7.18 -11.55 -63.14
N ILE A 61 7.01 -10.63 -64.10
CA ILE A 61 6.49 -9.28 -63.81
C ILE A 61 5.05 -9.34 -63.29
N LYS A 62 4.22 -10.23 -63.84
CA LYS A 62 2.82 -10.40 -63.41
C LYS A 62 2.73 -10.97 -61.99
N GLU A 63 3.61 -11.91 -61.64
CA GLU A 63 3.70 -12.47 -60.29
C GLU A 63 4.14 -11.41 -59.27
N LEU A 64 5.16 -10.61 -59.59
CA LEU A 64 5.60 -9.48 -58.77
C LEU A 64 4.51 -8.41 -58.57
N GLN A 65 3.75 -8.09 -59.62
CA GLN A 65 2.63 -7.14 -59.52
C GLN A 65 1.52 -7.66 -58.59
N THR A 66 1.26 -8.96 -58.64
CA THR A 66 0.28 -9.61 -57.77
C THR A 66 0.74 -9.57 -56.31
N GLU A 67 2.02 -9.84 -56.05
CA GLU A 67 2.60 -9.76 -54.71
C GLU A 67 2.58 -8.33 -54.15
N ILE A 68 2.91 -7.33 -54.96
CA ILE A 68 2.82 -5.91 -54.58
C ILE A 68 1.37 -5.52 -54.25
N THR A 69 0.41 -6.00 -55.03
CA THR A 69 -1.01 -5.70 -54.82
C THR A 69 -1.49 -6.27 -53.50
N ASN A 70 -1.17 -7.54 -53.21
CA ASN A 70 -1.49 -8.19 -51.93
C ASN A 70 -0.83 -7.46 -50.74
N ARG A 71 0.42 -6.99 -50.90
CA ARG A 71 1.10 -6.20 -49.86
C ARG A 71 0.41 -4.86 -49.62
N ASN A 72 -0.04 -4.19 -50.67
CA ASN A 72 -0.75 -2.92 -50.56
C ASN A 72 -2.13 -3.09 -49.91
N GLU A 73 -2.84 -4.19 -50.18
CA GLU A 73 -4.08 -4.53 -49.48
C GLU A 73 -3.85 -4.76 -47.99
N MET A 74 -2.80 -5.51 -47.63
CA MET A 74 -2.42 -5.74 -46.23
C MET A 74 -2.03 -4.43 -45.52
N ILE A 75 -1.29 -3.54 -46.20
CA ILE A 75 -0.95 -2.20 -45.68
C ILE A 75 -2.21 -1.36 -45.46
N ASN A 76 -3.16 -1.37 -46.39
CA ASN A 76 -4.42 -0.65 -46.26
C ASN A 76 -5.27 -1.19 -45.10
N GLU A 77 -5.30 -2.50 -44.90
CA GLU A 77 -5.99 -3.13 -43.78
C GLU A 77 -5.34 -2.76 -42.43
N LEU A 78 -4.00 -2.77 -42.37
CA LEU A 78 -3.24 -2.29 -41.21
C LEU A 78 -3.50 -0.81 -40.91
N GLN A 79 -3.56 0.05 -41.93
CA GLN A 79 -3.89 1.46 -41.77
C GLN A 79 -5.33 1.67 -41.27
N LYS A 80 -6.29 0.87 -41.76
CA LYS A 80 -7.68 0.89 -41.29
C LYS A 80 -7.79 0.43 -39.83
N ASN A 81 -7.06 -0.62 -39.47
CA ASN A 81 -6.96 -1.09 -38.09
C ASN A 81 -6.34 -0.03 -37.18
N PHE A 82 -5.26 0.62 -37.60
CA PHE A 82 -4.64 1.73 -36.85
C PHE A 82 -5.59 2.91 -36.65
N ARG A 83 -6.37 3.29 -37.68
CA ARG A 83 -7.42 4.31 -37.56
C ARG A 83 -8.54 3.88 -36.59
N SER A 84 -8.93 2.60 -36.60
CA SER A 84 -9.94 2.08 -35.65
C SER A 84 -9.44 2.08 -34.20
N VAL A 85 -8.14 1.85 -33.98
CA VAL A 85 -7.48 1.96 -32.67
C VAL A 85 -7.41 3.43 -32.24
N SER A 86 -7.07 4.34 -33.16
CA SER A 86 -7.10 5.79 -32.93
C SER A 86 -8.50 6.37 -32.69
N LEU A 87 -9.57 5.70 -33.12
CA LEU A 87 -10.94 6.10 -32.79
C LEU A 87 -11.39 5.57 -31.42
N LYS A 88 -10.83 4.45 -30.95
CA LYS A 88 -11.02 3.95 -29.58
C LYS A 88 -10.26 4.76 -28.52
N SER A 89 -9.25 5.53 -28.90
CA SER A 89 -8.48 6.39 -27.98
C SER A 89 -9.20 7.65 -27.49
N ASN A 90 -10.46 7.87 -27.90
CA ASN A 90 -11.31 8.97 -27.40
C ASN A 90 -12.14 8.59 -26.17
N LEU A 91 -12.04 7.37 -25.65
CA LEU A 91 -12.61 7.01 -24.36
C LEU A 91 -11.65 7.50 -23.27
N VAL A 92 -12.03 8.58 -22.57
CA VAL A 92 -11.38 8.94 -21.31
C VAL A 92 -11.51 7.73 -20.39
N PRO A 93 -10.42 7.08 -19.98
CA PRO A 93 -10.50 5.92 -19.10
C PRO A 93 -11.14 6.35 -17.77
N ILE A 94 -12.23 5.66 -17.41
CA ILE A 94 -13.08 5.98 -16.26
C ILE A 94 -12.61 5.12 -15.08
N PHE A 95 -12.63 5.69 -13.88
CA PHE A 95 -12.42 4.93 -12.65
C PHE A 95 -13.37 3.72 -12.59
N ARG A 96 -12.80 2.52 -12.39
CA ARG A 96 -13.58 1.28 -12.31
C ARG A 96 -14.13 1.11 -10.89
N ARG A 97 -15.40 1.47 -10.72
CA ARG A 97 -16.16 1.21 -9.48
C ARG A 97 -16.54 -0.26 -9.36
N ARG A 98 -16.78 -0.69 -8.12
CA ARG A 98 -17.34 -2.01 -7.84
C ARG A 98 -18.79 -2.12 -8.35
N PRO A 99 -19.29 -3.31 -8.71
CA PRO A 99 -20.68 -3.51 -9.12
C PRO A 99 -21.70 -2.88 -8.16
N GLU A 100 -21.46 -2.99 -6.86
CA GLU A 100 -22.33 -2.52 -5.78
C GLU A 100 -22.47 -0.98 -5.78
N THR A 101 -21.51 -0.25 -6.33
CA THR A 101 -21.43 1.22 -6.29
C THR A 101 -21.50 1.87 -7.68
N GLN A 102 -21.74 1.09 -8.75
CA GLN A 102 -21.81 1.62 -10.12
C GLN A 102 -22.84 2.74 -10.30
N HIS A 103 -23.91 2.69 -9.52
CA HIS A 103 -25.01 3.67 -9.53
C HIS A 103 -24.72 4.94 -8.71
N ILE A 104 -23.60 4.99 -7.99
CA ILE A 104 -23.24 6.13 -7.15
C ILE A 104 -22.58 7.23 -7.98
N ASP A 105 -23.00 8.47 -7.75
CA ASP A 105 -22.37 9.69 -8.24
C ASP A 105 -21.46 10.30 -7.16
N CYS A 106 -20.18 9.92 -7.19
CA CYS A 106 -19.18 10.46 -6.26
C CYS A 106 -18.94 11.97 -6.46
N GLY A 107 -19.24 12.52 -7.65
CA GLY A 107 -19.14 13.96 -7.89
C GLY A 107 -20.16 14.75 -7.08
N ARG A 108 -21.40 14.25 -6.93
CA ARG A 108 -22.41 14.85 -6.02
C ARG A 108 -21.98 14.77 -4.57
N ILE A 109 -21.39 13.64 -4.17
CA ILE A 109 -20.84 13.46 -2.82
C ILE A 109 -19.73 14.49 -2.57
N LEU A 110 -18.74 14.59 -3.44
CA LEU A 110 -17.62 15.55 -3.32
C LEU A 110 -18.08 17.01 -3.29
N ARG A 111 -19.15 17.37 -4.01
CA ARG A 111 -19.79 18.69 -3.94
C ARG A 111 -20.65 18.91 -2.69
N ASN A 112 -20.62 17.97 -1.75
CA ASN A 112 -21.36 17.99 -0.50
C ASN A 112 -22.89 18.10 -0.69
N ASP A 113 -23.44 17.39 -1.69
CA ASP A 113 -24.88 17.27 -1.89
C ASP A 113 -25.50 16.44 -0.74
N LYS A 114 -25.95 17.14 0.29
CA LYS A 114 -26.45 16.53 1.53
C LYS A 114 -27.67 15.63 1.31
N ASP A 115 -28.55 16.01 0.40
CA ASP A 115 -29.77 15.24 0.09
C ASP A 115 -29.42 13.94 -0.63
N TYR A 116 -28.39 13.95 -1.48
CA TYR A 116 -27.86 12.74 -2.11
C TYR A 116 -27.12 11.86 -1.10
N ILE A 117 -26.22 12.43 -0.30
CA ILE A 117 -25.47 11.71 0.73
C ILE A 117 -26.42 11.00 1.71
N LYS A 118 -27.51 11.65 2.11
CA LYS A 118 -28.50 11.06 3.02
C LYS A 118 -29.15 9.78 2.47
N GLN A 119 -29.25 9.62 1.16
CA GLN A 119 -29.85 8.43 0.54
C GLN A 119 -29.00 7.16 0.75
N PHE A 120 -27.69 7.31 0.90
CA PHE A 120 -26.72 6.20 1.02
C PHE A 120 -26.06 6.14 2.41
N GLY A 121 -26.53 6.95 3.36
CA GLY A 121 -26.07 6.98 4.74
C GLY A 121 -26.90 6.11 5.68
N GLY A 122 -26.44 5.95 6.92
CA GLY A 122 -27.17 5.19 7.95
C GLY A 122 -27.37 3.72 7.54
N ASP A 123 -28.61 3.25 7.59
CA ASP A 123 -28.97 1.86 7.23
C ASP A 123 -28.87 1.57 5.72
N ASN A 124 -28.81 2.61 4.88
CA ASN A 124 -28.72 2.47 3.42
C ASN A 124 -27.28 2.36 2.90
N ARG A 125 -26.29 2.21 3.81
CA ARG A 125 -24.89 2.07 3.41
C ARG A 125 -24.67 0.81 2.57
N VAL A 126 -23.95 0.99 1.47
CA VAL A 126 -23.51 -0.13 0.64
C VAL A 126 -22.32 -0.78 1.32
N LYS A 127 -22.41 -2.09 1.52
CA LYS A 127 -21.33 -2.91 2.07
C LYS A 127 -20.69 -3.70 0.94
N MET A 128 -19.39 -3.93 1.05
CA MET A 128 -18.68 -4.75 0.08
C MET A 128 -19.20 -6.19 0.14
N VAL A 129 -19.48 -6.77 -1.04
CA VAL A 129 -19.76 -8.19 -1.19
C VAL A 129 -18.48 -8.88 -1.63
N GLU A 130 -18.00 -9.85 -0.84
CA GLU A 130 -16.79 -10.60 -1.19
C GLU A 130 -16.99 -11.39 -2.48
N ASN A 131 -16.07 -11.25 -3.43
CA ASN A 131 -16.07 -12.11 -4.61
C ASN A 131 -15.48 -13.48 -4.26
N ALA A 132 -16.35 -14.46 -4.02
CA ALA A 132 -15.95 -15.83 -3.71
C ALA A 132 -15.09 -16.48 -4.81
N ASN A 133 -15.30 -16.08 -6.07
CA ASN A 133 -14.63 -16.62 -7.26
C ASN A 133 -13.68 -15.58 -7.89
N LEU A 134 -13.07 -14.71 -7.06
CA LEU A 134 -12.11 -13.72 -7.53
C LEU A 134 -10.96 -14.40 -8.30
N ASP A 135 -10.76 -14.02 -9.56
CA ASP A 135 -9.69 -14.55 -10.40
C ASP A 135 -8.33 -14.04 -9.93
N MET A 136 -7.48 -14.97 -9.51
CA MET A 136 -6.13 -14.72 -8.97
C MET A 136 -5.01 -14.98 -9.99
N SER A 137 -5.31 -15.11 -11.28
CA SER A 137 -4.30 -15.13 -12.33
C SER A 137 -3.60 -13.78 -12.44
N CYS A 138 -2.32 -13.76 -12.79
CA CYS A 138 -1.54 -12.53 -12.86
C CYS A 138 -2.10 -11.51 -13.85
N SER A 139 -2.73 -11.94 -14.94
CA SER A 139 -3.39 -11.05 -15.89
C SER A 139 -4.53 -10.27 -15.23
N HIS A 140 -5.36 -10.94 -14.42
CA HIS A 140 -6.50 -10.30 -13.76
C HIS A 140 -6.09 -9.49 -12.54
N ILE A 141 -5.11 -9.93 -11.77
CA ILE A 141 -4.53 -9.12 -10.66
C ILE A 141 -3.94 -7.82 -11.23
N SER A 142 -3.14 -7.93 -12.30
CA SER A 142 -2.52 -6.75 -12.93
C SER A 142 -3.56 -5.81 -13.53
N ASP A 143 -4.60 -6.33 -14.20
CA ASP A 143 -5.71 -5.54 -14.76
C ASP A 143 -6.46 -4.73 -13.68
N ARG A 144 -6.58 -5.26 -12.47
CA ARG A 144 -7.26 -4.57 -11.37
C ARG A 144 -6.40 -3.49 -10.72
N ILE A 145 -5.06 -3.57 -10.79
CA ILE A 145 -4.17 -2.70 -10.02
C ILE A 145 -3.39 -1.72 -10.90
N ILE A 146 -2.80 -2.22 -11.99
CA ILE A 146 -1.87 -1.45 -12.80
C ILE A 146 -2.68 -0.55 -13.75
N PRO A 147 -2.49 0.78 -13.69
CA PRO A 147 -3.22 1.69 -14.55
C PRO A 147 -2.80 1.49 -16.00
N THR A 148 -3.76 1.59 -16.92
CA THR A 148 -3.51 1.57 -18.37
C THR A 148 -3.00 2.91 -18.90
N MET A 149 -3.12 3.97 -18.11
CA MET A 149 -2.67 5.31 -18.45
C MET A 149 -1.19 5.53 -18.12
N ASN A 150 -0.56 6.39 -18.90
CA ASN A 150 0.82 6.80 -18.65
C ASN A 150 0.91 7.65 -17.38
N LEU A 151 1.85 7.29 -16.51
CA LEU A 151 2.22 8.05 -15.33
C LEU A 151 3.45 8.92 -15.63
N ARG A 152 3.43 10.17 -15.16
CA ARG A 152 4.60 11.05 -15.18
C ARG A 152 5.60 10.55 -14.16
N SER A 153 6.89 10.52 -14.53
CA SER A 153 7.95 10.14 -13.59
C SER A 153 7.94 11.01 -12.33
N LEU A 154 8.18 10.34 -11.21
CA LEU A 154 8.48 10.97 -9.93
C LEU A 154 9.99 11.26 -9.85
N SER A 155 10.35 12.35 -9.20
CA SER A 155 11.70 12.65 -8.68
C SER A 155 12.23 11.55 -7.76
N ALA A 156 11.35 11.00 -6.91
CA ALA A 156 11.61 9.85 -6.06
C ALA A 156 10.30 9.13 -5.76
N GLY A 157 10.36 7.80 -5.66
CA GLY A 157 9.22 7.01 -5.24
C GLY A 157 8.97 7.06 -3.74
N ILE A 158 7.86 6.45 -3.34
CA ILE A 158 7.44 6.32 -1.94
C ILE A 158 7.32 4.84 -1.62
N ALA A 159 7.79 4.47 -0.43
CA ALA A 159 7.61 3.14 0.11
C ALA A 159 6.38 3.09 1.02
N PHE A 160 5.65 1.98 0.98
CA PHE A 160 4.47 1.73 1.81
C PHE A 160 4.72 0.46 2.62
N ALA A 161 4.83 0.56 3.93
CA ALA A 161 5.00 -0.59 4.83
C ALA A 161 3.68 -0.86 5.55
N ARG A 162 2.95 -1.89 5.11
CA ARG A 162 1.60 -2.18 5.58
C ARG A 162 1.50 -3.52 6.29
N ILE A 163 0.83 -3.51 7.44
CA ILE A 163 0.43 -4.73 8.14
C ILE A 163 -0.99 -5.07 7.72
N VAL A 164 -1.22 -6.30 7.27
CA VAL A 164 -2.49 -6.76 6.69
C VAL A 164 -2.95 -8.08 7.30
N TYR A 165 -4.26 -8.28 7.39
CA TYR A 165 -4.84 -9.50 7.95
C TYR A 165 -6.19 -9.91 7.35
N THR A 166 -6.83 -9.07 6.54
CA THR A 166 -8.16 -9.31 5.95
C THR A 166 -8.39 -8.41 4.75
N ASP A 167 -9.55 -8.56 4.10
CA ASP A 167 -10.10 -7.65 3.08
C ASP A 167 -9.19 -7.50 1.87
N TYR A 168 -8.83 -8.63 1.24
CA TYR A 168 -7.88 -8.66 0.12
C TYR A 168 -8.19 -7.64 -0.99
N GLU A 169 -9.45 -7.51 -1.40
CA GLU A 169 -9.82 -6.57 -2.47
C GLU A 169 -9.63 -5.10 -2.04
N LEU A 170 -9.77 -4.76 -0.74
CA LEU A 170 -9.41 -3.45 -0.21
C LEU A 170 -7.90 -3.20 -0.36
N ILE A 171 -7.08 -4.22 -0.13
CA ILE A 171 -5.63 -4.10 -0.31
C ILE A 171 -5.29 -3.84 -1.79
N GLU A 172 -5.99 -4.48 -2.73
CA GLU A 172 -5.86 -4.15 -4.16
C GLU A 172 -6.26 -2.70 -4.44
N ASP A 173 -7.38 -2.22 -3.87
CA ASP A 173 -7.83 -0.83 -4.01
C ASP A 173 -6.80 0.18 -3.46
N GLN A 174 -6.19 -0.12 -2.33
CA GLN A 174 -5.14 0.69 -1.72
C GLN A 174 -3.89 0.77 -2.59
N ILE A 175 -3.47 -0.37 -3.17
CA ILE A 175 -2.33 -0.39 -4.10
C ILE A 175 -2.69 0.39 -5.35
N ARG A 176 -3.86 0.15 -5.94
CA ARG A 176 -4.35 0.86 -7.14
C ARG A 176 -4.33 2.39 -6.94
N ALA A 177 -4.79 2.88 -5.78
CA ALA A 177 -4.82 4.31 -5.48
C ALA A 177 -3.42 4.95 -5.34
N SER A 178 -2.40 4.16 -5.01
CA SER A 178 -1.03 4.64 -4.74
C SER A 178 0.01 4.08 -5.70
N TYR A 179 -0.42 3.36 -6.75
CA TYR A 179 0.48 2.66 -7.66
C TYR A 179 1.26 3.66 -8.51
N HIS A 180 2.57 3.52 -8.46
CA HIS A 180 3.50 4.12 -9.39
C HIS A 180 4.66 3.14 -9.60
N PRO A 181 5.23 2.98 -10.80
CA PRO A 181 6.36 2.07 -11.02
C PRO A 181 7.60 2.36 -10.15
N GLN A 182 7.72 3.60 -9.66
CA GLN A 182 8.79 4.02 -8.75
C GLN A 182 8.44 3.83 -7.27
N ASN A 183 7.18 3.59 -6.92
CA ASN A 183 6.76 3.27 -5.55
C ASN A 183 7.07 1.81 -5.23
N VAL A 184 7.19 1.49 -3.94
CA VAL A 184 7.47 0.14 -3.44
C VAL A 184 6.50 -0.21 -2.32
N PHE A 185 5.94 -1.41 -2.34
CA PHE A 185 4.97 -1.85 -1.34
C PHE A 185 5.55 -3.02 -0.57
N CYS A 186 5.57 -2.93 0.75
CA CYS A 186 5.94 -4.02 1.64
C CYS A 186 4.74 -4.43 2.49
N PHE A 187 4.44 -5.73 2.52
CA PHE A 187 3.37 -6.30 3.31
C PHE A 187 3.90 -7.28 4.36
N SER A 188 3.43 -7.11 5.59
CA SER A 188 3.52 -8.11 6.65
C SER A 188 2.13 -8.68 6.90
N ILE A 189 1.97 -10.00 6.78
CA ILE A 189 0.69 -10.66 7.08
C ILE A 189 0.66 -10.99 8.58
N ASP A 190 -0.47 -10.74 9.25
CA ASP A 190 -0.76 -11.31 10.57
C ASP A 190 -0.81 -12.83 10.45
N GLN A 191 0.03 -13.54 11.21
CA GLN A 191 0.07 -15.01 11.22
C GLN A 191 -1.31 -15.67 11.43
N LYS A 192 -2.25 -14.97 12.08
CA LYS A 192 -3.60 -15.46 12.35
C LYS A 192 -4.59 -15.25 11.21
N ALA A 193 -4.22 -14.54 10.13
CA ALA A 193 -5.09 -14.32 9.00
C ALA A 193 -5.50 -15.65 8.35
N ASP A 194 -6.64 -15.68 7.68
CA ASP A 194 -7.13 -16.92 7.09
C ASP A 194 -6.23 -17.42 5.93
N GLU A 195 -6.28 -18.72 5.66
CA GLU A 195 -5.42 -19.33 4.65
C GLU A 195 -5.68 -18.77 3.24
N LYS A 196 -6.95 -18.46 2.93
CA LYS A 196 -7.35 -17.90 1.63
C LYS A 196 -6.74 -16.51 1.46
N PHE A 197 -6.71 -15.68 2.50
CA PHE A 197 -6.05 -14.38 2.51
C PHE A 197 -4.55 -14.51 2.27
N HIS A 198 -3.87 -15.43 2.97
CA HIS A 198 -2.44 -15.72 2.73
C HIS A 198 -2.17 -16.12 1.29
N GLN A 199 -2.97 -17.02 0.72
CA GLN A 199 -2.84 -17.47 -0.67
C GLN A 199 -3.04 -16.30 -1.66
N ARG A 200 -4.03 -15.45 -1.42
CA ARG A 200 -4.31 -14.28 -2.26
C ARG A 200 -3.17 -13.25 -2.21
N MET A 201 -2.64 -12.93 -1.03
CA MET A 201 -1.50 -12.03 -0.88
C MET A 201 -0.22 -12.57 -1.54
N LYS A 202 0.01 -13.89 -1.47
CA LYS A 202 1.13 -14.54 -2.19
C LYS A 202 0.98 -14.42 -3.70
N ALA A 203 -0.22 -14.66 -4.23
CA ALA A 203 -0.51 -14.48 -5.66
C ALA A 203 -0.28 -13.01 -6.08
N LEU A 204 -0.81 -12.06 -5.32
CA LEU A 204 -0.62 -10.62 -5.53
C LEU A 204 0.87 -10.24 -5.64
N ALA A 205 1.67 -10.64 -4.65
CA ALA A 205 3.10 -10.34 -4.62
C ALA A 205 3.88 -10.98 -5.77
N SER A 206 3.43 -12.13 -6.28
CA SER A 206 4.04 -12.78 -7.44
C SER A 206 3.70 -12.11 -8.78
N CYS A 207 2.61 -11.35 -8.83
CA CYS A 207 2.06 -10.82 -10.08
C CYS A 207 2.31 -9.32 -10.29
N VAL A 208 2.46 -8.52 -9.21
CA VAL A 208 2.59 -7.06 -9.32
C VAL A 208 4.05 -6.63 -9.07
N PRO A 209 4.66 -5.86 -9.99
CA PRO A 209 6.09 -5.62 -10.00
C PRO A 209 6.48 -4.43 -9.11
N ASN A 210 6.81 -4.68 -7.83
CA ASN A 210 7.29 -3.72 -6.79
C ASN A 210 6.69 -4.05 -5.42
N ILE A 211 6.03 -5.20 -5.30
CA ILE A 211 5.54 -5.73 -4.03
C ILE A 211 6.61 -6.62 -3.38
N ILE A 212 6.81 -6.41 -2.09
CA ILE A 212 7.58 -7.25 -1.19
C ILE A 212 6.59 -7.86 -0.21
N LEU A 213 6.49 -9.18 -0.22
CA LEU A 213 5.79 -9.90 0.84
C LEU A 213 6.82 -10.49 1.79
N LEU A 214 6.73 -10.14 3.07
CA LEU A 214 7.62 -10.69 4.07
C LEU A 214 7.34 -12.18 4.29
N LEU A 215 8.41 -12.95 4.49
CA LEU A 215 8.31 -14.39 4.80
C LEU A 215 8.03 -14.65 6.28
N GLU A 216 8.49 -13.75 7.16
CA GLU A 216 8.27 -13.86 8.59
C GLU A 216 6.93 -13.23 8.95
N GLU A 217 6.00 -14.08 9.38
CA GLU A 217 4.67 -13.69 9.86
C GLU A 217 4.66 -13.80 11.39
N LYS A 218 4.19 -12.76 12.08
CA LYS A 218 3.98 -12.74 13.53
C LYS A 218 2.51 -12.49 13.82
N SER A 219 2.01 -13.07 14.91
CA SER A 219 0.69 -12.71 15.43
C SER A 219 0.71 -11.28 15.95
N VAL A 220 -0.08 -10.38 15.35
CA VAL A 220 -0.31 -9.02 15.86
C VAL A 220 -1.63 -8.93 16.60
N ASP A 221 -1.82 -7.99 17.52
CA ASP A 221 -3.09 -7.85 18.25
C ASP A 221 -3.48 -6.40 18.55
N SER A 222 -4.69 -6.22 19.10
CA SER A 222 -5.23 -4.90 19.43
C SER A 222 -4.55 -4.22 20.62
N SER A 223 -3.65 -4.92 21.32
CA SER A 223 -2.79 -4.35 22.35
C SER A 223 -1.48 -3.80 21.75
N GLY A 224 -1.27 -3.95 20.44
CA GLY A 224 -0.11 -3.42 19.71
C GLY A 224 1.05 -4.41 19.59
N HIS A 225 0.91 -5.64 20.09
CA HIS A 225 2.01 -6.60 20.05
C HIS A 225 2.40 -6.92 18.60
N ASN A 226 3.71 -7.00 18.38
CA ASN A 226 4.39 -7.29 17.11
C ASN A 226 4.13 -6.29 15.98
N VAL A 227 3.36 -5.21 16.18
CA VAL A 227 3.13 -4.18 15.15
C VAL A 227 4.44 -3.48 14.80
N ASN A 228 5.19 -2.99 15.78
CA ASN A 228 6.52 -2.38 15.56
C ASN A 228 7.50 -3.36 14.89
N ARG A 229 7.45 -4.64 15.29
CA ARG A 229 8.28 -5.70 14.69
C ARG A 229 7.94 -5.90 13.21
N ALA A 230 6.66 -5.94 12.87
CA ALA A 230 6.18 -6.10 11.50
C ALA A 230 6.57 -4.90 10.61
N HIS A 231 6.36 -3.66 11.09
CA HIS A 231 6.84 -2.46 10.37
C HIS A 231 8.36 -2.46 10.23
N TYR A 232 9.11 -2.73 11.30
CA TYR A 232 10.57 -2.77 11.26
C TYR A 232 11.10 -3.84 10.28
N ASN A 233 10.46 -5.00 10.20
CA ASN A 233 10.80 -6.02 9.21
C ASN A 233 10.59 -5.51 7.78
N CYS A 234 9.53 -4.74 7.53
CA CYS A 234 9.36 -4.07 6.24
C CYS A 234 10.45 -3.03 5.98
N LEU A 235 10.82 -2.23 6.97
CA LEU A 235 11.92 -1.26 6.85
C LEU A 235 13.24 -1.95 6.46
N ARG A 236 13.56 -3.10 7.08
CA ARG A 236 14.73 -3.93 6.73
C ARG A 236 14.69 -4.44 5.29
N ALA A 237 13.51 -4.76 4.76
CA ALA A 237 13.38 -5.18 3.36
C ALA A 237 13.47 -4.00 2.38
N LEU A 238 12.92 -2.85 2.76
CA LEU A 238 12.84 -1.64 1.94
C LEU A 238 14.18 -0.91 1.79
N VAL A 239 15.06 -0.95 2.80
CA VAL A 239 16.38 -0.27 2.74
C VAL A 239 17.20 -0.70 1.51
N ASN A 240 17.06 -1.97 1.12
CA ASN A 240 17.73 -2.56 -0.03
C ASN A 240 17.10 -2.18 -1.39
N LYS A 241 15.99 -1.43 -1.40
CA LYS A 241 15.33 -0.98 -2.62
C LYS A 241 15.76 0.45 -2.97
N PRO A 242 16.26 0.69 -4.19
CA PRO A 242 16.64 2.03 -4.61
C PRO A 242 15.39 2.86 -4.98
N GLY A 243 15.58 4.17 -5.14
CA GLY A 243 14.63 5.04 -5.84
C GLY A 243 13.51 5.65 -5.01
N TRP A 244 13.26 5.19 -3.78
CA TRP A 244 12.32 5.85 -2.86
C TRP A 244 13.02 6.80 -1.87
N ASN A 245 12.30 7.82 -1.37
CA ASN A 245 12.85 8.82 -0.42
C ASN A 245 12.12 8.89 0.93
N TYR A 246 10.87 8.42 1.00
CA TYR A 246 10.07 8.32 2.22
C TYR A 246 9.36 6.97 2.29
N VAL A 247 9.15 6.48 3.51
CA VAL A 247 8.28 5.34 3.80
C VAL A 247 7.10 5.78 4.66
N ILE A 248 5.94 5.23 4.38
CA ILE A 248 4.72 5.41 5.16
C ILE A 248 4.40 4.11 5.88
N LEU A 249 4.18 4.18 7.19
CA LEU A 249 3.75 3.03 8.00
C LEU A 249 2.22 2.98 8.05
N LEU A 250 1.62 1.84 7.68
CA LEU A 250 0.16 1.66 7.58
C LEU A 250 -0.31 0.35 8.24
N GLN A 251 -1.58 0.32 8.61
CA GLN A 251 -2.35 -0.85 9.06
C GLN A 251 -3.46 -1.18 8.04
N ASN A 252 -4.17 -2.29 8.23
CA ASN A 252 -5.12 -2.86 7.24
C ASN A 252 -6.14 -1.85 6.69
N HIS A 253 -6.75 -1.04 7.56
CA HIS A 253 -7.88 -0.15 7.23
C HIS A 253 -7.48 1.33 7.05
N ASP A 254 -6.19 1.60 6.83
CA ASP A 254 -5.69 2.94 6.48
C ASP A 254 -5.81 3.17 4.96
N MET A 255 -6.51 4.22 4.54
CA MET A 255 -6.65 4.58 3.12
C MET A 255 -5.83 5.81 2.78
N ILE A 256 -5.10 5.76 1.66
CA ILE A 256 -4.37 6.92 1.14
C ILE A 256 -5.38 7.89 0.52
N GLY A 257 -5.29 9.18 0.89
CA GLY A 257 -6.15 10.24 0.36
C GLY A 257 -5.38 11.37 -0.31
N LYS A 258 -4.20 11.08 -0.87
CA LYS A 258 -3.42 11.97 -1.73
C LYS A 258 -2.93 11.18 -2.94
N SER A 259 -2.95 11.80 -4.12
CA SER A 259 -2.38 11.23 -5.35
C SER A 259 -0.88 11.05 -5.23
N VAL A 260 -0.30 10.22 -6.11
CA VAL A 260 1.15 9.98 -6.14
C VAL A 260 1.98 11.26 -6.31
N TYR A 261 1.45 12.26 -7.02
CA TYR A 261 2.12 13.55 -7.23
C TYR A 261 1.96 14.50 -6.04
N GLU A 262 0.80 14.48 -5.38
CA GLU A 262 0.61 15.22 -4.13
C GLU A 262 1.53 14.67 -3.03
N LEU A 263 1.63 13.34 -2.89
CA LEU A 263 2.54 12.71 -1.94
C LEU A 263 4.00 13.08 -2.21
N GLU A 264 4.45 12.98 -3.47
CA GLU A 264 5.78 13.43 -3.88
C GLU A 264 6.05 14.87 -3.44
N LYS A 265 5.11 15.77 -3.74
CA LYS A 265 5.24 17.20 -3.44
C LYS A 265 5.27 17.48 -1.94
N ILE A 266 4.42 16.80 -1.16
CA ILE A 266 4.43 16.88 0.31
C ILE A 266 5.82 16.47 0.82
N TYR A 267 6.33 15.31 0.41
CA TYR A 267 7.64 14.84 0.89
C TYR A 267 8.83 15.68 0.42
N GLN A 268 8.75 16.32 -0.75
CA GLN A 268 9.71 17.34 -1.16
C GLN A 268 9.71 18.54 -0.20
N ILE A 269 8.54 18.97 0.28
CA ILE A 269 8.42 20.08 1.23
C ILE A 269 8.94 19.68 2.62
N LEU A 270 8.64 18.46 3.08
CA LEU A 270 9.15 17.94 4.36
C LEU A 270 10.68 17.83 4.36
N GLY A 271 11.30 17.61 3.20
CA GLY A 271 12.72 17.86 2.98
C GLY A 271 13.69 16.99 3.80
N GLY A 272 13.24 15.86 4.33
CA GLY A 272 14.01 14.98 5.22
C GLY A 272 13.47 14.91 6.65
N ALA A 273 12.57 15.82 7.05
CA ALA A 273 11.88 15.75 8.34
C ALA A 273 10.98 14.51 8.40
N ASN A 274 11.03 13.78 9.52
CA ASN A 274 10.07 12.73 9.79
C ASN A 274 8.75 13.36 10.28
N ASP A 275 7.62 12.73 9.94
CA ASP A 275 6.29 13.18 10.36
C ASP A 275 5.64 12.12 11.26
N VAL A 276 5.65 12.41 12.56
CA VAL A 276 5.28 11.48 13.63
C VAL A 276 4.55 12.26 14.71
N GLU A 277 3.39 11.79 15.13
CA GLU A 277 2.64 12.37 16.25
C GLU A 277 3.41 12.19 17.55
N ILE A 278 3.53 13.24 18.36
CA ILE A 278 4.23 13.21 19.64
C ILE A 278 3.34 13.81 20.73
N THR A 279 3.02 12.97 21.72
CA THR A 279 2.23 13.28 22.92
C THR A 279 2.93 12.70 24.15
N PRO A 280 2.60 13.15 25.37
CA PRO A 280 3.17 12.60 26.59
C PRO A 280 2.98 11.08 26.69
N GLU A 281 4.01 10.40 27.19
CA GLU A 281 3.93 8.99 27.58
C GLU A 281 2.84 8.81 28.67
N ASN A 282 2.17 7.66 28.68
CA ASN A 282 0.95 7.42 29.49
C ASN A 282 1.13 6.32 30.55
N GLY A 283 2.31 6.22 31.18
CA GLY A 283 2.63 5.25 32.23
C GLY A 283 2.63 3.78 31.78
N ARG A 284 2.93 3.52 30.51
CA ARG A 284 2.93 2.21 29.86
C ARG A 284 4.32 1.59 29.76
N ILE A 285 5.38 2.40 29.79
CA ILE A 285 6.77 1.95 29.81
C ILE A 285 7.22 1.69 31.26
N ASN A 286 8.27 0.89 31.43
CA ASN A 286 8.97 0.67 32.71
C ASN A 286 8.20 -0.14 33.77
N LYS A 287 7.25 -0.99 33.38
CA LYS A 287 6.55 -1.83 34.37
C LYS A 287 7.36 -3.05 34.83
N LYS A 288 8.47 -3.34 34.14
CA LYS A 288 9.30 -4.54 34.34
C LYS A 288 10.76 -4.24 34.67
N ASP A 289 11.05 -3.03 35.15
CA ASP A 289 12.41 -2.59 35.53
C ASP A 289 13.46 -2.78 34.41
N TYR A 290 13.06 -2.60 33.14
CA TYR A 290 13.98 -2.65 32.01
C TYR A 290 14.98 -1.49 32.05
N LEU A 291 16.21 -1.77 31.60
CA LEU A 291 17.22 -0.76 31.37
C LEU A 291 17.06 -0.19 29.95
N TRP A 292 16.93 1.12 29.86
CA TRP A 292 16.72 1.85 28.60
C TRP A 292 17.90 2.74 28.21
N ASP A 293 19.05 2.56 28.85
CA ASP A 293 20.31 3.14 28.37
C ASP A 293 20.78 2.40 27.11
N THR A 294 21.41 3.12 26.20
CA THR A 294 21.75 2.60 24.87
C THR A 294 22.75 1.45 24.91
N ARG A 295 23.60 1.35 25.94
CA ARG A 295 24.51 0.21 26.16
C ARG A 295 23.77 -1.05 26.58
N SER A 296 22.88 -0.97 27.58
CA SER A 296 22.04 -2.11 27.98
C SER A 296 21.16 -2.60 26.84
N LEU A 297 20.66 -1.67 26.02
CA LEU A 297 19.88 -1.97 24.83
C LEU A 297 20.71 -2.56 23.68
N LYS A 298 22.05 -2.47 23.74
CA LYS A 298 22.98 -2.82 22.64
C LYS A 298 22.59 -2.11 21.34
N MET A 299 22.23 -0.83 21.45
CA MET A 299 21.56 -0.11 20.39
C MET A 299 22.48 0.18 19.20
N PHE A 300 23.75 0.50 19.42
CA PHE A 300 24.66 0.80 18.32
C PHE A 300 25.34 -0.47 17.81
N ARG A 301 25.27 -0.73 16.50
CA ARG A 301 25.90 -1.92 15.90
C ARG A 301 27.43 -1.86 15.98
N ASN A 302 27.98 -0.65 15.90
CA ASN A 302 29.40 -0.39 16.06
C ASN A 302 29.61 0.79 17.02
N GLU A 303 29.86 0.49 18.29
CA GLU A 303 30.06 1.51 19.32
C GLU A 303 31.27 2.41 19.05
N SER A 304 32.28 1.95 18.30
CA SER A 304 33.45 2.78 17.97
C SER A 304 33.13 3.94 17.02
N LEU A 305 31.96 3.92 16.36
CA LEU A 305 31.47 5.01 15.51
C LEU A 305 30.48 5.93 16.22
N ALA A 306 30.02 5.56 17.43
CA ALA A 306 29.10 6.35 18.22
C ALA A 306 29.87 7.24 19.21
N ASN A 307 29.35 8.44 19.45
CA ASN A 307 29.94 9.35 20.43
C ASN A 307 29.51 8.99 21.88
N ALA A 308 30.20 9.55 22.88
CA ALA A 308 29.90 9.27 24.28
C ALA A 308 28.44 9.64 24.65
N THR A 309 27.92 10.75 24.12
CA THR A 309 26.53 11.16 24.35
C THR A 309 25.54 10.12 23.80
N GLN A 310 25.80 9.52 22.66
CA GLN A 310 24.99 8.45 22.09
C GLN A 310 25.02 7.18 22.92
N LEU A 311 26.16 6.83 23.50
CA LEU A 311 26.36 5.58 24.25
C LEU A 311 25.99 5.67 25.73
N ASP A 312 26.05 6.85 26.34
CA ASP A 312 25.93 7.01 27.79
C ASP A 312 24.64 7.76 28.19
N ASN A 313 23.59 7.66 27.37
CA ASN A 313 22.28 8.27 27.63
C ASN A 313 21.14 7.25 27.68
N VAL A 314 20.06 7.65 28.35
CA VAL A 314 18.82 6.88 28.52
C VAL A 314 17.79 7.39 27.53
N MET A 315 17.07 6.47 26.88
CA MET A 315 15.99 6.84 25.99
C MET A 315 14.88 7.63 26.71
N SER A 316 14.37 8.64 26.03
CA SER A 316 13.14 9.33 26.41
C SER A 316 11.94 8.67 25.71
N PHE A 317 10.79 8.65 26.38
CA PHE A 317 9.58 8.02 25.86
C PHE A 317 8.49 9.04 25.60
N ALA A 318 7.84 8.87 24.45
CA ALA A 318 6.64 9.59 24.06
C ALA A 318 5.66 8.63 23.41
N LYS A 319 4.41 9.09 23.29
CA LYS A 319 3.32 8.34 22.65
C LYS A 319 2.86 9.05 21.37
N GLY A 320 2.35 8.30 20.40
CA GLY A 320 1.58 8.79 19.26
C GLY A 320 0.92 7.65 18.49
N ALA A 321 0.56 7.87 17.24
CA ALA A 321 0.09 6.81 16.35
C ALA A 321 1.19 5.78 16.02
N ALA A 322 0.81 4.52 15.79
CA ALA A 322 1.72 3.51 15.22
C ALA A 322 2.13 3.83 13.77
N GLN A 323 1.43 4.75 13.13
CA GLN A 323 1.67 5.26 11.79
C GLN A 323 2.57 6.50 11.83
N GLY A 324 3.31 6.71 10.75
CA GLY A 324 4.14 7.89 10.53
C GLY A 324 4.78 7.84 9.15
N SER A 325 5.39 8.95 8.76
CA SER A 325 6.22 9.05 7.57
C SER A 325 7.68 9.23 7.98
N LEU A 326 8.54 8.33 7.54
CA LEU A 326 9.97 8.36 7.85
C LEU A 326 10.77 8.60 6.58
N SER A 327 11.77 9.48 6.66
CA SER A 327 12.71 9.68 5.56
C SER A 327 13.54 8.42 5.33
N ARG A 328 14.02 8.22 4.10
CA ARG A 328 14.93 7.12 3.78
C ARG A 328 16.18 7.10 4.65
N LYS A 329 16.75 8.27 4.94
CA LYS A 329 17.92 8.39 5.83
C LYS A 329 17.61 7.90 7.25
N ALA A 330 16.40 8.16 7.76
CA ALA A 330 15.97 7.64 9.05
C ALA A 330 15.91 6.10 9.02
N VAL A 331 15.36 5.53 7.95
CA VAL A 331 15.28 4.07 7.78
C VAL A 331 16.66 3.43 7.64
N GLU A 332 17.56 4.03 6.86
CA GLU A 332 18.96 3.59 6.74
C GLU A 332 19.63 3.59 8.12
N TRP A 333 19.47 4.65 8.91
CA TRP A 333 19.96 4.69 10.28
C TRP A 333 19.34 3.59 11.17
N MET A 334 18.02 3.41 11.13
CA MET A 334 17.29 2.41 11.92
C MET A 334 17.72 0.96 11.62
N VAL A 335 18.16 0.69 10.39
CA VAL A 335 18.50 -0.66 9.94
C VAL A 335 20.00 -0.91 9.99
N GLU A 336 20.81 0.05 9.54
CA GLU A 336 22.25 -0.11 9.28
C GLU A 336 23.13 0.45 10.39
N THR A 337 22.68 1.48 11.11
CA THR A 337 23.47 2.11 12.19
C THR A 337 23.14 1.50 13.55
N VAL A 338 21.84 1.35 13.84
CA VAL A 338 21.36 0.83 15.11
C VAL A 338 20.75 -0.57 15.00
N ASN A 339 20.75 -1.28 16.12
CA ASN A 339 20.01 -2.49 16.36
C ASN A 339 18.82 -2.18 17.29
N LEU A 340 17.63 -2.23 16.74
CA LEU A 340 16.38 -1.93 17.47
C LEU A 340 15.70 -3.19 18.03
N ASP A 341 16.32 -4.37 17.90
CA ASP A 341 15.70 -5.63 18.31
C ASP A 341 15.37 -5.65 19.81
N THR A 342 16.33 -5.30 20.67
CA THR A 342 16.13 -5.26 22.13
C THR A 342 15.04 -4.26 22.52
N VAL A 343 15.03 -3.07 21.90
CA VAL A 343 14.02 -2.03 22.17
C VAL A 343 12.63 -2.55 21.83
N ILE A 344 12.47 -3.10 20.62
CA ILE A 344 11.20 -3.66 20.15
C ILE A 344 10.76 -4.81 21.06
N GLU A 345 11.66 -5.72 21.44
CA GLU A 345 11.35 -6.86 22.30
C GLU A 345 10.92 -6.46 23.72
N GLN A 346 11.62 -5.50 24.34
CA GLN A 346 11.24 -4.99 25.66
C GLN A 346 9.88 -4.31 25.62
N MET A 347 9.65 -3.40 24.66
CA MET A 347 8.36 -2.73 24.48
C MET A 347 7.24 -3.74 24.20
N ASN A 348 7.49 -4.72 23.34
CA ASN A 348 6.53 -5.76 22.97
C ASN A 348 6.17 -6.70 24.13
N SER A 349 6.89 -6.63 25.25
CA SER A 349 6.54 -7.40 26.43
C SER A 349 5.56 -6.67 27.35
N GLU A 350 5.40 -5.35 27.18
CA GLU A 350 4.46 -4.54 27.98
C GLU A 350 3.01 -4.86 27.64
N SER A 351 2.06 -4.49 28.50
CA SER A 351 0.70 -5.05 28.43
C SER A 351 -0.20 -4.50 27.31
N PHE A 352 -0.02 -3.24 26.91
CA PHE A 352 -0.98 -2.54 26.05
C PHE A 352 -0.41 -1.27 25.40
N GLY A 353 -0.80 -1.02 24.16
CA GLY A 353 -0.48 0.18 23.39
C GLY A 353 1.01 0.32 23.12
N VAL A 354 1.69 -0.81 22.91
CA VAL A 354 3.16 -0.91 22.78
C VAL A 354 3.65 -0.42 21.41
N ASP A 355 2.76 -0.41 20.42
CA ASP A 355 2.95 0.11 19.07
C ASP A 355 2.89 1.64 18.99
N GLU A 356 2.27 2.27 19.98
CA GLU A 356 2.05 3.73 20.03
C GLU A 356 3.24 4.51 20.62
N MET A 357 4.42 3.90 20.78
CA MET A 357 5.55 4.55 21.48
C MET A 357 6.92 4.42 20.79
N PHE A 358 7.05 3.54 19.79
CA PHE A 358 8.36 3.17 19.26
C PHE A 358 9.02 4.29 18.46
N ILE A 359 8.41 4.69 17.35
CA ILE A 359 8.98 5.72 16.48
C ILE A 359 9.02 7.08 17.20
N GLN A 360 8.06 7.36 18.09
CA GLN A 360 8.02 8.58 18.90
C GLN A 360 9.22 8.70 19.84
N SER A 361 9.54 7.63 20.55
CA SER A 361 10.67 7.60 21.48
C SER A 361 12.01 7.81 20.74
N LEU A 362 12.11 7.29 19.50
CA LEU A 362 13.25 7.57 18.64
C LEU A 362 13.29 9.03 18.17
N GLN A 363 12.14 9.65 17.85
CA GLN A 363 12.08 11.06 17.44
C GLN A 363 12.56 12.00 18.55
N ILE A 364 12.15 11.77 19.80
CA ILE A 364 12.40 12.71 20.90
C ILE A 364 13.70 12.44 21.66
N SER A 365 14.30 11.27 21.50
CA SER A 365 15.62 10.94 22.01
C SER A 365 16.68 11.58 21.10
N SER A 366 16.73 12.91 21.06
CA SER A 366 17.55 13.69 20.11
C SER A 366 19.05 13.38 20.17
N PHE A 367 19.53 12.92 21.33
CA PHE A 367 20.90 12.46 21.52
C PHE A 367 21.29 11.28 20.60
N LEU A 368 20.31 10.55 20.04
CA LEU A 368 20.53 9.47 19.07
C LEU A 368 20.94 10.00 17.69
N GLU A 369 20.69 11.28 17.39
CA GLU A 369 20.96 11.92 16.09
C GLU A 369 20.33 11.16 14.90
N MET A 370 19.16 10.55 15.10
CA MET A 370 18.44 9.86 14.02
C MET A 370 18.08 10.87 12.91
N PRO A 371 18.41 10.63 11.63
CA PRO A 371 18.09 11.58 10.56
C PRO A 371 16.61 11.97 10.52
N GLY A 372 16.35 13.27 10.45
CA GLY A 372 14.98 13.81 10.42
C GLY A 372 14.25 13.76 11.77
N HIS A 373 14.95 13.49 12.88
CA HIS A 373 14.36 13.47 14.22
C HIS A 373 13.74 14.82 14.62
N PHE A 374 12.94 14.79 15.69
CA PHE A 374 12.39 15.98 16.33
C PHE A 374 12.95 16.14 17.76
N THR A 375 12.19 16.70 18.70
CA THR A 375 12.65 16.97 20.07
C THR A 375 11.50 16.80 21.07
N ASP A 376 11.85 16.63 22.34
CA ASP A 376 10.89 16.64 23.46
C ASP A 376 10.56 18.06 23.96
N GLU A 377 11.16 19.11 23.38
CA GLU A 377 11.00 20.49 23.86
C GLU A 377 9.54 20.97 23.87
N CYS A 378 8.73 20.59 22.88
CA CYS A 378 7.30 20.92 22.89
C CYS A 378 6.55 20.22 24.02
N LEU A 379 6.88 18.95 24.31
CA LEU A 379 6.30 18.22 25.43
C LEU A 379 6.67 18.86 26.77
N LYS A 380 7.92 19.33 26.92
CA LYS A 380 8.37 20.08 28.11
C LYS A 380 7.57 21.37 28.33
N HIS A 381 6.97 21.92 27.28
CA HIS A 381 6.05 23.05 27.33
C HIS A 381 4.56 22.65 27.32
N ASN A 382 4.24 21.39 27.64
CA ASN A 382 2.88 20.82 27.64
C ASN A 382 2.15 20.96 26.30
N LYS A 383 2.88 20.86 25.18
CA LYS A 383 2.32 20.91 23.83
C LYS A 383 2.59 19.61 23.10
N ASN A 384 1.51 19.05 22.56
CA ASN A 384 1.59 17.94 21.64
C ASN A 384 2.07 18.43 20.27
N THR A 385 2.80 17.58 19.56
CA THR A 385 3.16 17.80 18.16
C THR A 385 2.23 16.96 17.30
N ASP A 386 1.45 17.64 16.49
CA ASP A 386 0.58 17.04 15.48
C ASP A 386 1.40 16.54 14.27
N PHE A 387 0.76 15.71 13.43
CA PHE A 387 1.32 15.12 12.23
C PHE A 387 0.26 15.03 11.11
N ILE A 388 0.71 14.91 9.86
CA ILE A 388 -0.20 14.77 8.70
C ILE A 388 -0.38 13.33 8.27
N SER A 389 0.49 12.41 8.71
CA SER A 389 0.57 11.06 8.19
C SER A 389 -0.77 10.35 8.28
N ARG A 390 -1.49 10.47 9.40
CA ARG A 390 -2.81 9.86 9.57
C ARG A 390 -3.82 10.76 10.26
N MET A 391 -5.00 10.85 9.66
CA MET A 391 -6.21 11.35 10.31
C MET A 391 -6.98 10.20 10.96
N SER A 392 -7.34 10.37 12.23
CA SER A 392 -8.29 9.51 12.94
C SER A 392 -9.19 10.37 13.80
N GLN A 393 -10.49 10.31 13.59
CA GLN A 393 -11.44 11.05 14.42
C GLN A 393 -11.72 10.24 15.69
N TRP A 394 -11.12 10.68 16.80
CA TRP A 394 -11.40 10.13 18.12
C TRP A 394 -12.61 10.80 18.75
N ASN A 395 -13.44 10.00 19.39
CA ASN A 395 -14.54 10.49 20.20
C ASN A 395 -14.85 9.49 21.32
N TYR A 396 -14.79 9.99 22.56
CA TYR A 396 -14.99 9.22 23.79
C TYR A 396 -16.42 9.35 24.33
N GLY A 397 -17.27 10.15 23.69
CA GLY A 397 -18.71 10.26 23.97
C GLY A 397 -19.55 9.32 23.10
N ASP A 398 -20.79 9.73 22.83
CA ASP A 398 -21.68 9.03 21.89
C ASP A 398 -21.35 9.37 20.43
N ALA A 399 -21.89 8.61 19.47
CA ALA A 399 -21.52 8.72 18.07
C ALA A 399 -22.02 9.99 17.36
N SER A 400 -22.65 10.94 18.04
CA SER A 400 -23.20 12.17 17.45
C SER A 400 -22.15 13.10 16.82
N SER A 401 -20.89 13.02 17.25
CA SER A 401 -19.80 13.81 16.67
C SER A 401 -19.11 13.13 15.47
N CYS A 402 -19.53 11.92 15.11
CA CYS A 402 -19.08 11.23 13.92
C CYS A 402 -20.02 11.56 12.76
N ALA A 403 -19.50 12.03 11.63
CA ALA A 403 -20.32 12.31 10.44
C ALA A 403 -21.13 11.09 9.98
N SER A 404 -20.57 9.90 10.16
CA SER A 404 -21.23 8.64 9.83
C SER A 404 -22.27 8.18 10.86
N GLY A 405 -22.28 8.77 12.06
CA GLY A 405 -23.07 8.35 13.21
C GLY A 405 -22.60 7.05 13.87
N VAL A 406 -21.39 6.55 13.57
CA VAL A 406 -20.92 5.24 14.05
C VAL A 406 -19.53 5.31 14.68
N LEU A 407 -19.40 4.70 15.86
CA LEU A 407 -18.18 4.56 16.63
C LEU A 407 -17.74 3.11 16.73
N ARG A 408 -16.43 2.87 16.68
CA ARG A 408 -15.81 1.58 17.03
C ARG A 408 -14.55 1.83 17.85
N HIS A 409 -14.55 1.40 19.10
CA HIS A 409 -13.44 1.60 20.04
C HIS A 409 -13.00 3.08 20.14
N SER A 410 -13.99 3.97 20.27
CA SER A 410 -13.79 5.44 20.37
C SER A 410 -13.18 6.10 19.12
N ILE A 411 -13.21 5.42 17.97
CA ILE A 411 -12.84 5.99 16.67
C ILE A 411 -14.10 6.04 15.79
N CYS A 412 -14.35 7.18 15.14
CA CYS A 412 -15.42 7.28 14.14
C CYS A 412 -15.07 6.43 12.92
N LEU A 413 -16.03 5.62 12.48
CA LEU A 413 -15.90 4.93 11.21
C LEU A 413 -16.17 5.92 10.08
N ILE A 414 -15.24 6.01 9.13
CA ILE A 414 -15.35 6.91 7.99
C ILE A 414 -16.36 6.32 7.01
N GLY A 415 -17.40 7.09 6.69
CA GLY A 415 -18.41 6.77 5.68
C GLY A 415 -18.52 7.85 4.62
N ILE A 416 -19.54 7.75 3.77
CA ILE A 416 -19.72 8.71 2.66
C ILE A 416 -19.85 10.19 3.11
N GLN A 417 -20.30 10.43 4.35
CA GLN A 417 -20.49 11.77 4.92
C GLN A 417 -19.15 12.49 5.12
N ASP A 418 -18.07 11.73 5.26
CA ASP A 418 -16.73 12.24 5.54
C ASP A 418 -15.98 12.64 4.27
N ILE A 419 -16.37 12.09 3.11
CA ILE A 419 -15.66 12.24 1.83
C ILE A 419 -15.43 13.71 1.41
N PRO A 420 -16.39 14.64 1.54
CA PRO A 420 -16.15 16.05 1.24
C PRO A 420 -14.99 16.64 2.06
N SER A 421 -14.92 16.32 3.35
CA SER A 421 -13.87 16.84 4.23
C SER A 421 -12.54 16.13 4.02
N ILE A 422 -12.56 14.83 3.74
CA ILE A 422 -11.35 14.07 3.37
C ILE A 422 -10.69 14.68 2.14
N ALA A 423 -11.47 15.12 1.14
CA ALA A 423 -10.94 15.75 -0.06
C ALA A 423 -10.17 17.07 0.23
N GLU A 424 -10.56 17.80 1.27
CA GLU A 424 -9.95 19.08 1.67
C GLU A 424 -8.78 18.91 2.66
N PHE A 425 -8.83 17.88 3.52
CA PHE A 425 -7.89 17.77 4.64
C PHE A 425 -6.42 17.59 4.19
N PRO A 426 -5.45 18.10 4.96
CA PRO A 426 -4.03 18.04 4.60
C PRO A 426 -3.41 16.65 4.86
N ASN A 427 -4.15 15.75 5.50
CA ASN A 427 -3.63 14.46 5.92
C ASN A 427 -3.36 13.54 4.71
N ILE A 428 -2.37 12.65 4.88
CA ILE A 428 -1.95 11.71 3.84
C ILE A 428 -2.85 10.47 3.82
N MET A 429 -3.13 9.90 4.98
CA MET A 429 -3.98 8.72 5.13
C MET A 429 -5.11 8.93 6.14
N TYR A 430 -6.16 8.13 6.02
CA TYR A 430 -7.41 8.26 6.78
C TYR A 430 -7.82 6.91 7.39
N ASN A 431 -8.28 6.95 8.64
CA ASN A 431 -8.61 5.79 9.45
C ASN A 431 -9.89 6.03 10.27
N LYS A 432 -10.86 5.09 10.33
CA LYS A 432 -10.90 3.74 9.72
C LYS A 432 -11.89 3.71 8.56
N MET A 433 -11.45 3.21 7.41
CA MET A 433 -12.34 2.89 6.28
C MET A 433 -12.44 1.37 6.12
N MET A 434 -13.65 0.86 6.22
CA MET A 434 -13.92 -0.58 6.37
C MET A 434 -14.92 -1.04 5.30
N PRO A 435 -14.59 -2.04 4.46
CA PRO A 435 -15.46 -2.48 3.37
C PRO A 435 -16.81 -3.01 3.83
N GLU A 436 -16.86 -3.65 5.00
CA GLU A 436 -18.09 -4.13 5.63
C GLU A 436 -18.96 -3.00 6.21
N PHE A 437 -18.42 -1.79 6.30
CA PHE A 437 -19.11 -0.61 6.81
C PHE A 437 -19.68 0.26 5.68
N ASP A 438 -18.83 0.74 4.78
CA ASP A 438 -19.22 1.68 3.73
C ASP A 438 -18.24 1.62 2.54
N VAL A 439 -18.57 0.77 1.56
CA VAL A 439 -17.76 0.62 0.35
C VAL A 439 -17.93 1.79 -0.62
N THR A 440 -19.05 2.52 -0.53
CA THR A 440 -19.25 3.74 -1.32
C THR A 440 -18.22 4.81 -0.95
N ALA A 441 -17.90 4.95 0.34
CA ALA A 441 -16.86 5.86 0.80
C ALA A 441 -15.48 5.49 0.21
N ILE A 442 -15.15 4.20 0.19
CA ILE A 442 -13.89 3.66 -0.36
C ILE A 442 -13.79 3.94 -1.86
N ASP A 443 -14.83 3.63 -2.63
CA ASP A 443 -14.84 3.86 -4.07
C ASP A 443 -14.80 5.36 -4.42
N CYS A 444 -15.51 6.21 -3.69
CA CYS A 444 -15.46 7.66 -3.94
C CYS A 444 -14.12 8.29 -3.58
N LEU A 445 -13.43 7.79 -2.55
CA LEU A 445 -12.04 8.18 -2.31
C LEU A 445 -11.13 7.68 -3.44
N GLY A 446 -11.29 6.43 -3.89
CA GLY A 446 -10.55 5.87 -5.01
C GLY A 446 -10.73 6.69 -6.30
N GLU A 447 -11.96 7.11 -6.61
CA GLU A 447 -12.27 7.95 -7.76
C GLU A 447 -11.67 9.36 -7.64
N LEU A 448 -11.73 9.96 -6.45
CA LEU A 448 -11.07 11.24 -6.19
C LEU A 448 -9.56 11.16 -6.52
N ILE A 449 -8.88 10.14 -5.99
CA ILE A 449 -7.44 9.95 -6.21
C ILE A 449 -7.14 9.62 -7.67
N TYR A 450 -7.98 8.82 -8.32
CA TYR A 450 -7.87 8.54 -9.75
C TYR A 450 -7.96 9.84 -10.56
N ASN A 451 -8.97 10.68 -10.30
CA ASN A 451 -9.16 11.93 -11.04
C ASN A 451 -8.01 12.92 -10.82
N ARG A 452 -7.50 13.04 -9.59
CA ARG A 452 -6.31 13.87 -9.30
C ARG A 452 -5.05 13.35 -10.00
N THR A 453 -4.88 12.02 -10.09
CA THR A 453 -3.71 11.40 -10.71
C THR A 453 -3.73 11.46 -12.23
N PHE A 454 -4.88 11.20 -12.84
CA PHE A 454 -4.96 10.90 -14.27
C PHE A 454 -5.68 11.97 -15.09
N LEU A 455 -6.58 12.75 -14.46
CA LEU A 455 -7.43 13.73 -15.13
C LEU A 455 -7.06 15.17 -14.75
N ASN A 456 -5.97 15.37 -14.00
CA ASN A 456 -5.53 16.67 -13.48
C ASN A 456 -6.67 17.43 -12.76
N GLN A 457 -7.51 16.71 -12.03
CA GLN A 457 -8.56 17.34 -11.24
C GLN A 457 -7.94 18.24 -10.18
N THR A 458 -8.36 19.50 -10.17
CA THR A 458 -7.96 20.50 -9.16
C THR A 458 -9.19 20.97 -8.40
N ASP A 459 -9.63 20.15 -7.44
CA ASP A 459 -10.77 20.46 -6.54
C ASP A 459 -10.32 21.17 -5.27
N HIS A 460 -9.25 20.67 -4.63
CA HIS A 460 -8.61 21.29 -3.47
C HIS A 460 -7.09 21.32 -3.70
N PRO A 461 -6.52 22.48 -4.10
CA PRO A 461 -5.07 22.60 -4.29
C PRO A 461 -4.30 22.25 -3.01
N LEU A 462 -3.12 21.65 -3.18
CA LEU A 462 -2.24 21.30 -2.07
C LEU A 462 -1.82 22.58 -1.31
N GLU A 463 -2.09 22.64 -0.01
CA GLU A 463 -1.70 23.76 0.85
C GLU A 463 -0.21 23.74 1.18
N GLU A 464 0.65 24.06 0.21
CA GLU A 464 2.12 23.99 0.38
C GLU A 464 2.61 24.75 1.62
N SER A 465 2.01 25.89 1.92
CA SER A 465 2.32 26.70 3.11
C SER A 465 1.98 25.99 4.43
N TYR A 466 0.95 25.14 4.47
CA TYR A 466 0.65 24.30 5.64
C TYR A 466 1.85 23.39 5.91
N TYR A 467 2.29 22.64 4.90
CA TYR A 467 3.35 21.65 5.04
C TYR A 467 4.71 22.29 5.35
N SER A 468 5.05 23.42 4.70
CA SER A 468 6.34 24.08 4.92
C SER A 468 6.47 24.75 6.29
N ASN A 469 5.34 25.05 6.95
CA ASN A 469 5.32 25.67 8.27
C ASN A 469 5.05 24.67 9.41
N MET A 470 4.97 23.37 9.11
CA MET A 470 4.85 22.35 10.15
C MET A 470 6.00 22.44 11.15
N VAL A 471 5.71 22.31 12.44
CA VAL A 471 6.68 22.55 13.52
C VAL A 471 7.90 21.64 13.40
N ASN A 472 7.70 20.36 13.07
CA ASN A 472 8.77 19.39 12.81
C ASN A 472 9.61 19.74 11.57
N VAL A 473 9.00 20.30 10.53
CA VAL A 473 9.70 20.73 9.30
C VAL A 473 10.57 21.96 9.58
N LEU A 474 10.03 22.95 10.29
CA LEU A 474 10.78 24.14 10.70
C LEU A 474 11.95 23.76 11.62
N TYR A 475 11.72 22.88 12.60
CA TYR A 475 12.79 22.36 13.44
C TYR A 475 13.87 21.67 12.61
N HIS A 476 13.50 20.71 11.76
CA HIS A 476 14.45 19.99 10.93
C HIS A 476 15.34 20.94 10.11
N LYS A 477 14.75 22.00 9.55
CA LYS A 477 15.46 22.98 8.73
C LYS A 477 16.42 23.87 9.51
N HIS A 478 16.08 24.25 10.75
CA HIS A 478 16.73 25.35 11.45
C HIS A 478 17.40 24.99 12.79
N HIS A 479 17.19 23.80 13.34
CA HIS A 479 17.66 23.44 14.69
C HIS A 479 19.19 23.43 14.90
N HIS A 480 19.98 23.48 13.83
CA HIS A 480 21.44 23.65 13.91
C HIS A 480 21.90 25.12 13.85
N GLU A 481 20.99 26.06 13.62
CA GLU A 481 21.31 27.49 13.60
C GLU A 481 21.47 28.02 15.03
N PRO A 482 22.54 28.77 15.36
CA PRO A 482 22.85 29.18 16.74
C PRO A 482 21.74 29.95 17.48
N ASP A 483 20.94 30.74 16.75
CA ASP A 483 19.90 31.61 17.31
C ASP A 483 18.48 31.05 17.14
N TYR A 484 18.34 29.84 16.59
CA TYR A 484 17.02 29.24 16.38
C TYR A 484 16.36 28.88 17.72
N LYS A 485 15.09 29.26 17.85
CA LYS A 485 14.23 28.87 18.95
C LYS A 485 13.01 28.18 18.38
N LEU A 486 12.72 26.99 18.90
CA LEU A 486 11.56 26.24 18.48
C LEU A 486 10.27 26.93 18.99
N ASP A 487 9.42 27.36 18.06
CA ASP A 487 8.04 27.73 18.39
C ASP A 487 7.12 26.52 18.22
N CYS A 488 6.64 26.01 19.35
CA CYS A 488 5.72 24.89 19.39
C CYS A 488 4.26 25.29 19.12
N ASN A 489 3.97 26.56 18.80
CA ASN A 489 2.66 26.99 18.32
C ASN A 489 2.62 26.92 16.79
N PRO A 490 1.76 26.07 16.21
CA PRO A 490 1.53 26.09 14.78
C PRO A 490 1.06 27.48 14.33
N SER A 491 1.73 28.07 13.34
CA SER A 491 1.28 29.30 12.66
C SER A 491 0.12 29.03 11.68
N TYR A 492 -0.20 27.76 11.48
CA TYR A 492 -1.26 27.26 10.60
C TYR A 492 -2.37 26.60 11.41
N LYS A 493 -3.57 26.52 10.81
CA LYS A 493 -4.70 25.83 11.40
C LYS A 493 -4.50 24.31 11.26
N THR A 494 -4.14 23.62 12.34
CA THR A 494 -3.95 22.16 12.34
C THR A 494 -5.23 21.44 11.90
N TRP A 495 -5.08 20.22 11.38
CA TRP A 495 -6.22 19.49 10.83
C TRP A 495 -7.29 19.18 11.90
N GLN A 496 -6.92 18.95 13.17
CA GLN A 496 -7.90 18.74 14.26
C GLN A 496 -8.80 19.95 14.51
N HIS A 497 -8.31 21.15 14.19
CA HIS A 497 -9.10 22.38 14.34
C HIS A 497 -9.92 22.70 13.10
N ARG A 498 -9.76 21.95 11.99
CA ARG A 498 -10.61 22.08 10.81
C ARG A 498 -12.01 21.57 11.12
N LYS A 499 -12.98 22.10 10.38
CA LYS A 499 -14.38 21.73 10.60
C LYS A 499 -14.56 20.29 10.15
N TYR A 500 -14.76 19.39 11.10
CA TYR A 500 -15.22 18.03 10.83
C TYR A 500 -16.73 18.05 10.58
N PRO A 501 -17.25 17.37 9.56
CA PRO A 501 -18.68 17.38 9.26
C PRO A 501 -19.44 16.63 10.36
N ILE A 502 -20.60 17.15 10.73
CA ILE A 502 -21.60 16.54 11.62
C ILE A 502 -22.94 16.61 10.90
#